data_AF-A0A8J2K8D2-F1
#
_entry.id   AF-A0A8J2K8D2-F1
#
_cell.length_a   1.000
_cell.length_b   1.000
_cell.length_c   1.000
_cell.angle_alpha   90.00
_cell.angle_beta   90.00
_cell.angle_gamma   90.00
#
_symmetry.space_group_name_H-M   'P 1'
#
loop_
_entity.id
_entity.type
_entity.pdbx_description
1 polymer ?
#
loop_
_entity_poly.entity_id
_entity_poly.type
_entity_poly.pdbx_seq_one_letter_code
_entity_poly.pdbx_strand_id
1 'polypeptide(L)'
;MADKDPEPNAEDNPTENGAENVDDDEFISTTSSEDDEEAPNTRRKSLQEEFKFKLKTAFHGKSFDKYNPDPHLQRDKLRYRTIMRPIGIPRIFLYLEKVYFIMVWESFMSFTLLVMYLMTTYCAFFSYYDPFTWTFVIYLEVLFVFDVFLRLAVELWRDLAKMSCQVFIIQYTFWQFILDLIAMFPMTPVYIAIVGTNSFQLLNYLFLIRFNRFIRIIRARQLFAKLKIEKRGDERLINILKYLYDYILVTHFFACCAYALNKVFYIDWMLGRASKSVDNEATACWLYLRIYNALFEHVGVTPPEPIHLYLLSMDFIVAIFTTVGYGDLYPLYYSDTIMTVFVMVIGSIIIQGTLNNLVTESHLEHDIARFDLFFRLRGICKYMRSINAPPIYTDRIREYYTALWNYREGILEVNLGDIPITMQQELMYDICEEMLFKSPMFRDLDQAFLLAISRIVKIDLYIPDMILYKEGDYATDMYYLIQGELRVRSKFDPDFCALILRPGSIMDPSL
;
A
#
# COMPACT_ATOMS: atom_id res chain seq x y z
N MET A 1 -67.12 8.03 -33.12
CA MET A 1 -67.78 6.71 -33.22
C MET A 1 -67.40 5.98 -31.95
N ALA A 2 -68.10 6.25 -30.84
CA ALA A 2 -69.28 5.50 -30.35
C ALA A 2 -68.83 4.14 -29.79
N ASP A 3 -69.09 3.73 -28.54
CA ASP A 3 -70.09 4.16 -27.56
C ASP A 3 -69.72 3.56 -26.16
N LYS A 4 -69.80 4.38 -25.10
CA LYS A 4 -70.56 4.20 -23.83
C LYS A 4 -70.29 3.03 -22.84
N ASP A 5 -69.74 3.37 -21.67
CA ASP A 5 -70.29 3.38 -20.28
C ASP A 5 -71.57 2.57 -19.96
N PRO A 6 -71.89 2.15 -18.69
CA PRO A 6 -71.53 2.79 -17.40
C PRO A 6 -71.31 1.93 -16.11
N GLU A 7 -70.87 2.64 -15.05
CA GLU A 7 -70.95 2.49 -13.56
C GLU A 7 -72.14 1.70 -12.93
N PRO A 8 -72.23 1.38 -11.58
CA PRO A 8 -71.76 2.18 -10.42
C PRO A 8 -71.35 1.50 -9.06
N ASN A 9 -70.77 2.34 -8.18
CA ASN A 9 -70.78 2.43 -6.70
C ASN A 9 -71.26 1.28 -5.77
N ALA A 10 -70.50 0.99 -4.70
CA ALA A 10 -70.83 1.34 -3.29
C ALA A 10 -70.02 0.53 -2.24
N GLU A 11 -69.48 1.27 -1.25
CA GLU A 11 -69.41 0.99 0.21
C GLU A 11 -69.07 -0.43 0.73
N ASP A 12 -67.92 -0.57 1.42
CA ASP A 12 -67.82 -0.69 2.89
C ASP A 12 -66.44 -1.24 3.34
N ASN A 13 -65.83 -0.54 4.30
CA ASN A 13 -64.68 -0.94 5.14
C ASN A 13 -65.23 -1.81 6.32
N PRO A 14 -64.46 -2.49 7.23
CA PRO A 14 -63.04 -2.28 7.60
C PRO A 14 -62.23 -3.55 8.05
N THR A 15 -61.03 -3.31 8.60
CA THR A 15 -60.17 -4.18 9.47
C THR A 15 -59.47 -5.37 8.77
N GLU A 16 -58.17 -5.66 8.90
CA GLU A 16 -57.33 -5.67 10.11
C GLU A 16 -55.82 -5.81 9.71
N ASN A 17 -54.96 -5.00 10.33
CA ASN A 17 -53.56 -5.23 10.75
C ASN A 17 -52.52 -5.96 9.88
N GLY A 18 -51.38 -5.26 9.68
CA GLY A 18 -50.09 -5.76 10.18
C GLY A 18 -48.90 -5.75 9.21
N ALA A 19 -48.13 -4.65 9.18
CA ALA A 19 -46.66 -4.65 9.19
C ALA A 19 -46.13 -3.20 9.07
N GLU A 20 -45.80 -2.60 10.22
CA GLU A 20 -44.96 -1.39 10.29
C GLU A 20 -43.50 -1.76 9.95
N ASN A 21 -42.95 -1.10 8.93
CA ASN A 21 -41.52 -0.91 8.77
C ASN A 21 -41.17 0.43 9.44
N VAL A 22 -40.27 0.41 10.43
CA VAL A 22 -39.72 1.61 11.07
C VAL A 22 -38.21 1.62 10.85
N ASP A 23 -37.81 2.54 9.96
CA ASP A 23 -36.66 3.43 10.01
C ASP A 23 -35.27 2.85 10.40
N ASP A 24 -34.44 2.58 9.38
CA ASP A 24 -32.99 2.33 9.48
C ASP A 24 -32.14 3.47 8.84
N ASP A 25 -32.74 4.61 8.46
CA ASP A 25 -32.07 5.65 7.63
C ASP A 25 -31.80 7.00 8.31
N GLU A 26 -31.89 7.10 9.64
CA GLU A 26 -31.57 8.34 10.35
C GLU A 26 -30.14 8.34 10.93
N PHE A 27 -29.13 8.37 10.06
CA PHE A 27 -27.78 8.82 10.45
C PHE A 27 -27.06 9.66 9.39
N ILE A 28 -27.80 10.26 8.46
CA ILE A 28 -27.25 11.25 7.53
C ILE A 28 -28.17 12.48 7.54
N SER A 29 -27.59 13.61 7.91
CA SER A 29 -28.14 14.98 7.94
C SER A 29 -28.74 15.45 9.27
N THR A 30 -27.97 16.27 9.98
CA THR A 30 -28.46 17.57 10.46
C THR A 30 -27.26 18.48 10.78
N THR A 31 -27.06 19.42 9.84
CA THR A 31 -26.67 20.82 10.04
C THR A 31 -25.43 21.15 10.87
N SER A 32 -24.35 21.38 10.13
CA SER A 32 -23.38 22.44 10.36
C SER A 32 -24.07 23.78 10.65
N SER A 33 -23.88 24.29 11.87
CA SER A 33 -23.90 25.73 12.15
C SER A 33 -22.45 26.19 12.25
N GLU A 34 -21.99 26.87 11.21
CA GLU A 34 -20.74 27.63 11.15
C GLU A 34 -20.80 28.69 12.26
N ASP A 35 -19.93 28.58 13.28
CA ASP A 35 -19.36 29.71 14.05
C ASP A 35 -18.55 29.30 15.32
N ASP A 36 -18.37 28.01 15.66
CA ASP A 36 -17.60 27.59 16.85
C ASP A 36 -16.48 26.52 16.61
N GLU A 37 -16.04 26.35 15.36
CA GLU A 37 -15.23 25.19 14.94
C GLU A 37 -13.69 25.31 15.07
N GLU A 38 -13.15 26.31 15.78
CA GLU A 38 -11.69 26.47 15.96
C GLU A 38 -11.13 25.97 17.31
N ALA A 39 -11.98 25.58 18.27
CA ALA A 39 -11.55 25.25 19.64
C ALA A 39 -11.27 23.75 19.95
N PRO A 40 -11.97 22.73 19.41
CA PRO A 40 -11.79 21.35 19.88
C PRO A 40 -10.62 20.62 19.22
N ASN A 41 -10.30 20.92 17.97
CA ASN A 41 -9.23 20.24 17.22
C ASN A 41 -7.83 20.73 17.64
N THR A 42 -7.73 22.00 18.03
CA THR A 42 -6.52 22.66 18.53
C THR A 42 -6.17 22.15 19.95
N ARG A 43 -7.19 21.94 20.79
CA ARG A 43 -7.05 21.34 22.13
C ARG A 43 -6.69 19.85 22.08
N ARG A 44 -7.21 19.12 21.08
CA ARG A 44 -6.86 17.72 20.80
C ARG A 44 -5.40 17.56 20.37
N LYS A 45 -4.92 18.45 19.47
CA LYS A 45 -3.50 18.49 19.06
C LYS A 45 -2.59 18.89 20.23
N SER A 46 -2.98 19.87 21.04
CA SER A 46 -2.17 20.28 22.19
C SER A 46 -2.05 19.18 23.25
N LEU A 47 -3.12 18.41 23.50
CA LEU A 47 -3.09 17.28 24.45
C LEU A 47 -2.25 16.10 23.93
N GLN A 48 -2.31 15.79 22.63
CA GLN A 48 -1.45 14.77 22.02
C GLN A 48 0.02 15.19 21.99
N GLU A 49 0.31 16.47 21.74
CA GLU A 49 1.67 17.01 21.80
C GLU A 49 2.20 17.05 23.23
N GLU A 50 1.37 17.38 24.22
CA GLU A 50 1.73 17.34 25.64
C GLU A 50 2.02 15.91 26.12
N PHE A 51 1.22 14.93 25.68
CA PHE A 51 1.46 13.51 25.97
C PHE A 51 2.74 12.98 25.30
N LYS A 52 2.96 13.33 24.02
CA LYS A 52 4.21 12.99 23.30
C LYS A 52 5.43 13.68 23.90
N PHE A 53 5.30 14.92 24.36
CA PHE A 53 6.37 15.66 25.02
C PHE A 53 6.70 15.04 26.38
N LYS A 54 5.70 14.71 27.20
CA LYS A 54 5.88 14.00 28.48
C LYS A 54 6.55 12.64 28.29
N LEU A 55 6.16 11.87 27.26
CA LEU A 55 6.88 10.66 26.85
C LEU A 55 8.35 10.97 26.50
N LYS A 56 8.61 11.95 25.63
CA LYS A 56 9.97 12.29 25.19
C LYS A 56 10.88 12.75 26.32
N THR A 57 10.37 13.54 27.27
CA THR A 57 11.10 13.97 28.46
C THR A 57 11.32 12.85 29.47
N ALA A 58 10.39 11.90 29.59
CA ALA A 58 10.59 10.68 30.38
C ALA A 58 11.73 9.82 29.79
N PHE A 59 11.82 9.73 28.46
CA PHE A 59 12.90 8.99 27.78
C PHE A 59 14.25 9.72 27.72
N HIS A 60 14.30 11.07 27.84
CA HIS A 60 15.56 11.84 27.81
C HIS A 60 16.13 12.19 29.19
N GLY A 61 15.35 12.04 30.27
CA GLY A 61 15.71 12.53 31.61
C GLY A 61 16.51 11.57 32.51
N LYS A 62 16.58 10.28 32.19
CA LYS A 62 17.35 9.32 33.00
C LYS A 62 18.63 8.94 32.26
N SER A 63 19.75 9.54 32.69
CA SER A 63 21.08 8.96 32.48
C SER A 63 21.00 7.51 32.93
N PHE A 64 21.13 6.58 31.98
CA PHE A 64 21.29 5.15 32.26
C PHE A 64 22.46 4.99 33.23
N ASP A 65 22.17 4.85 34.52
CA ASP A 65 23.15 4.30 35.45
C ASP A 65 23.55 2.94 34.89
N LYS A 66 24.86 2.78 34.72
CA LYS A 66 25.49 1.62 34.08
C LYS A 66 24.95 0.32 34.66
N TYR A 67 23.99 -0.28 33.95
CA TYR A 67 23.72 -1.70 34.04
C TYR A 67 25.05 -2.41 33.75
N ASN A 68 25.59 -3.10 34.75
CA ASN A 68 26.81 -3.89 34.62
C ASN A 68 26.37 -5.29 34.18
N PRO A 69 26.43 -5.64 32.88
CA PRO A 69 25.93 -6.93 32.42
C PRO A 69 26.80 -8.05 32.99
N ASP A 70 26.17 -9.18 33.32
CA ASP A 70 26.83 -10.34 33.91
C ASP A 70 28.16 -10.70 33.22
N PRO A 71 29.23 -11.00 33.97
CA PRO A 71 30.56 -11.30 33.42
C PRO A 71 30.57 -12.58 32.55
N HIS A 72 29.61 -13.48 32.75
CA HIS A 72 29.40 -14.64 31.89
C HIS A 72 28.83 -14.24 30.51
N LEU A 73 27.88 -13.31 30.46
CA LEU A 73 27.30 -12.80 29.21
C LEU A 73 28.33 -12.00 28.40
N GLN A 74 29.22 -11.27 29.08
CA GLN A 74 30.35 -10.61 28.42
C GLN A 74 31.34 -11.63 27.85
N ARG A 75 31.67 -12.70 28.59
CA ARG A 75 32.53 -13.80 28.10
C ARG A 75 31.92 -14.48 26.88
N ASP A 76 30.62 -14.73 26.86
CA ASP A 76 29.95 -15.35 25.71
C ASP A 76 29.86 -14.39 24.51
N LYS A 77 29.58 -13.09 24.73
CA LYS A 77 29.68 -12.08 23.65
C LYS A 77 31.10 -11.98 23.09
N LEU A 78 32.12 -12.03 23.93
CA LEU A 78 33.53 -12.05 23.52
C LEU A 78 33.88 -13.35 22.78
N ARG A 79 33.36 -14.50 23.23
CA ARG A 79 33.58 -15.81 22.60
C ARG A 79 32.94 -15.89 21.21
N TYR A 80 31.71 -15.38 21.05
CA TYR A 80 31.06 -15.21 19.74
C TYR A 80 31.85 -14.28 18.82
N ARG A 81 32.37 -13.16 19.35
CA ARG A 81 33.18 -12.19 18.61
C ARG A 81 34.57 -12.71 18.24
N THR A 82 35.10 -13.69 18.98
CA THR A 82 36.42 -14.30 18.75
C THR A 82 36.36 -15.47 17.76
N ILE A 83 35.23 -16.19 17.68
CA ILE A 83 35.00 -17.26 16.70
C ILE A 83 34.77 -16.67 15.29
N MET A 84 34.15 -15.49 15.20
CA MET A 84 34.08 -14.71 13.97
C MET A 84 35.36 -13.90 13.79
N ARG A 85 36.42 -14.52 13.26
CA ARG A 85 37.55 -13.76 12.70
C ARG A 85 36.98 -12.74 11.71
N PRO A 86 37.23 -11.42 11.87
CA PRO A 86 36.85 -10.48 10.84
C PRO A 86 37.79 -10.73 9.67
N ILE A 87 37.34 -11.49 8.68
CA ILE A 87 37.86 -11.34 7.33
C ILE A 87 37.66 -9.86 7.02
N GLY A 88 38.76 -9.11 6.88
CA GLY A 88 38.71 -7.66 6.82
C GLY A 88 37.75 -7.22 5.72
N ILE A 89 36.67 -6.54 6.11
CA ILE A 89 35.67 -6.05 5.15
C ILE A 89 36.37 -4.99 4.30
N PRO A 90 36.47 -5.15 2.97
CA PRO A 90 37.01 -4.11 2.11
C PRO A 90 36.17 -2.85 2.32
N ARG A 91 36.82 -1.70 2.49
CA ARG A 91 36.15 -0.42 2.83
C ARG A 91 35.01 -0.05 1.86
N ILE A 92 35.07 -0.54 0.63
CA ILE A 92 34.01 -0.42 -0.38
C ILE A 92 32.70 -1.09 0.05
N PHE A 93 32.74 -2.29 0.65
CA PHE A 93 31.52 -2.97 1.09
C PHE A 93 30.90 -2.35 2.34
N LEU A 94 31.70 -1.76 3.23
CA LEU A 94 31.22 -0.92 4.34
C LEU A 94 30.51 0.36 3.85
N TYR A 95 30.94 0.90 2.71
CA TYR A 95 30.25 2.03 2.07
C TYR A 95 28.93 1.59 1.42
N LEU A 96 28.93 0.41 0.78
CA LEU A 96 27.75 -0.22 0.19
C LEU A 96 26.71 -0.65 1.24
N GLU A 97 27.13 -0.98 2.47
CA GLU A 97 26.25 -1.32 3.60
C GLU A 97 25.34 -0.16 4.04
N LYS A 98 25.65 1.07 3.63
CA LYS A 98 24.71 2.17 3.85
C LYS A 98 23.44 1.92 3.04
N VAL A 99 22.40 1.48 3.75
CA VAL A 99 21.04 1.21 3.26
C VAL A 99 20.55 2.25 2.24
N TYR A 100 20.87 3.53 2.45
CA TYR A 100 20.49 4.61 1.53
C TYR A 100 21.12 4.48 0.13
N PHE A 101 22.39 4.07 0.02
CA PHE A 101 23.07 3.90 -1.26
C PHE A 101 22.43 2.77 -2.09
N ILE A 102 22.10 1.64 -1.43
CA ILE A 102 21.46 0.49 -2.08
C ILE A 102 20.09 0.87 -2.63
N MET A 103 19.28 1.60 -1.86
CA MET A 103 17.97 2.08 -2.31
C MET A 103 18.09 2.97 -3.53
N VAL A 104 18.98 3.97 -3.47
CA VAL A 104 19.21 4.89 -4.60
C VAL A 104 19.68 4.13 -5.82
N TRP A 105 20.59 3.17 -5.66
CA TRP A 105 21.07 2.32 -6.74
C TRP A 105 19.93 1.48 -7.36
N GLU A 106 19.14 0.78 -6.54
CA GLU A 106 18.06 -0.07 -7.03
C GLU A 106 16.95 0.75 -7.71
N SER A 107 16.61 1.94 -7.18
CA SER A 107 15.71 2.89 -7.83
C SER A 107 16.27 3.39 -9.16
N PHE A 108 17.56 3.74 -9.20
CA PHE A 108 18.24 4.17 -10.43
C PHE A 108 18.27 3.06 -11.49
N MET A 109 18.54 1.82 -11.09
CA MET A 109 18.55 0.67 -12.00
C MET A 109 17.15 0.37 -12.54
N SER A 110 16.10 0.48 -11.70
CA SER A 110 14.71 0.31 -12.14
C SER A 110 14.27 1.40 -13.11
N PHE A 111 14.59 2.66 -12.83
CA PHE A 111 14.33 3.77 -13.75
C PHE A 111 15.05 3.58 -15.09
N THR A 112 16.33 3.19 -15.05
CA THR A 112 17.11 2.91 -16.25
C THR A 112 16.53 1.75 -17.06
N LEU A 113 15.93 0.76 -16.39
CA LEU A 113 15.25 -0.35 -17.04
C LEU A 113 13.98 0.10 -17.78
N LEU A 114 13.19 1.00 -17.19
CA LEU A 114 12.05 1.63 -17.87
C LEU A 114 12.50 2.37 -19.12
N VAL A 115 13.55 3.19 -19.02
CA VAL A 115 14.10 3.93 -20.16
C VAL A 115 14.61 2.98 -21.24
N MET A 116 15.35 1.93 -20.86
CA MET A 116 15.83 0.90 -21.78
C MET A 116 14.68 0.24 -22.52
N TYR A 117 13.62 -0.13 -21.80
CA TYR A 117 12.42 -0.72 -22.37
C TYR A 117 11.83 0.20 -23.43
N LEU A 118 11.44 1.43 -23.04
CA LEU A 118 10.79 2.42 -23.91
C LEU A 118 11.61 2.71 -25.17
N MET A 119 12.92 2.91 -25.01
CA MET A 119 13.81 3.21 -26.15
C MET A 119 14.00 2.01 -27.08
N THR A 120 14.15 0.80 -26.53
CA THR A 120 14.37 -0.40 -27.34
C THR A 120 13.15 -0.75 -28.19
N THR A 121 11.94 -0.65 -27.60
CA THR A 121 10.68 -0.86 -28.33
C THR A 121 10.41 0.27 -29.32
N TYR A 122 10.62 1.54 -28.94
CA TYR A 122 10.48 2.67 -29.86
C TYR A 122 11.37 2.50 -31.11
N CYS A 123 12.66 2.21 -30.94
CA CYS A 123 13.57 1.98 -32.06
C CYS A 123 13.25 0.71 -32.85
N ALA A 124 12.74 -0.34 -32.19
CA ALA A 124 12.32 -1.56 -32.89
C ALA A 124 11.20 -1.30 -33.90
N PHE A 125 10.20 -0.50 -33.51
CA PHE A 125 9.00 -0.34 -34.31
C PHE A 125 9.07 0.90 -35.23
N PHE A 126 9.47 2.06 -34.69
CA PHE A 126 9.38 3.36 -35.37
C PHE A 126 10.69 3.80 -36.05
N SER A 127 11.83 3.69 -35.35
CA SER A 127 13.11 4.26 -35.82
C SER A 127 14.28 3.29 -35.67
N TYR A 128 14.36 2.29 -36.57
CA TYR A 128 15.40 1.26 -36.52
C TYR A 128 16.78 1.79 -36.92
N TYR A 129 16.86 2.78 -37.80
CA TYR A 129 18.13 3.25 -38.35
C TYR A 129 18.77 4.40 -37.58
N ASP A 130 18.16 4.86 -36.47
CA ASP A 130 18.72 5.94 -35.67
C ASP A 130 19.97 5.47 -34.87
N PRO A 131 21.19 5.93 -35.22
CA PRO A 131 22.41 5.46 -34.58
C PRO A 131 22.54 5.96 -33.13
N PHE A 132 21.97 7.12 -32.82
CA PHE A 132 22.09 7.74 -31.51
C PHE A 132 21.42 6.88 -30.44
N THR A 133 20.16 6.49 -30.66
CA THR A 133 19.41 5.70 -29.68
C THR A 133 20.01 4.30 -29.51
N TRP A 134 20.49 3.65 -30.58
CA TRP A 134 21.17 2.36 -30.44
C TRP A 134 22.48 2.45 -29.67
N THR A 135 23.24 3.53 -29.86
CA THR A 135 24.46 3.78 -29.08
C THR A 135 24.12 3.95 -27.59
N PHE A 136 23.06 4.69 -27.27
CA PHE A 136 22.58 4.85 -25.91
C PHE A 136 22.14 3.52 -25.27
N VAL A 137 21.41 2.68 -26.01
CA VAL A 137 21.01 1.34 -25.53
C VAL A 137 22.23 0.48 -25.19
N ILE A 138 23.32 0.54 -25.97
CA ILE A 138 24.55 -0.20 -25.67
C ILE A 138 25.17 0.27 -24.35
N TYR A 139 25.21 1.59 -24.09
CA TYR A 139 25.70 2.09 -22.80
C TYR A 139 24.88 1.59 -21.62
N LEU A 140 23.54 1.52 -21.76
CA LEU A 140 22.69 0.93 -20.73
C LEU A 140 22.98 -0.55 -20.53
N GLU A 141 23.25 -1.31 -21.60
CA GLU A 141 23.64 -2.73 -21.48
C GLU A 141 24.93 -2.93 -20.68
N VAL A 142 25.95 -2.11 -20.92
CA VAL A 142 27.20 -2.14 -20.14
C VAL A 142 26.92 -1.88 -18.66
N LEU A 143 26.04 -0.93 -18.34
CA LEU A 143 25.62 -0.65 -16.97
C LEU A 143 24.92 -1.86 -16.31
N PHE A 144 24.06 -2.57 -17.03
CA PHE A 144 23.41 -3.78 -16.51
C PHE A 144 24.37 -4.96 -16.30
N VAL A 145 25.37 -5.12 -17.18
CA VAL A 145 26.44 -6.11 -16.99
C VAL A 145 27.23 -5.80 -15.72
N PHE A 146 27.54 -4.52 -15.50
CA PHE A 146 28.21 -4.05 -14.29
C PHE A 146 27.35 -4.32 -13.02
N ASP A 147 26.04 -4.07 -13.08
CA ASP A 147 25.12 -4.38 -11.97
C ASP A 147 25.09 -5.88 -11.63
N VAL A 148 25.08 -6.76 -12.63
CA VAL A 148 25.17 -8.22 -12.40
C VAL A 148 26.48 -8.59 -11.74
N PHE A 149 27.61 -8.03 -12.20
CA PHE A 149 28.92 -8.27 -11.60
C PHE A 149 28.97 -7.81 -10.14
N LEU A 150 28.46 -6.61 -9.83
CA LEU A 150 28.39 -6.11 -8.47
C LEU A 150 27.58 -7.03 -7.54
N ARG A 151 26.43 -7.52 -8.02
CA ARG A 151 25.57 -8.43 -7.24
C ARG A 151 26.24 -9.77 -6.96
N LEU A 152 26.86 -10.36 -7.97
CA LEU A 152 27.66 -11.59 -7.84
C LEU A 152 28.81 -11.39 -6.85
N ALA A 153 29.52 -10.27 -6.93
CA ALA A 153 30.61 -9.95 -6.03
C ALA A 153 30.15 -9.84 -4.57
N VAL A 154 28.98 -9.22 -4.32
CA VAL A 154 28.40 -9.11 -2.98
C VAL A 154 27.94 -10.47 -2.44
N GLU A 155 27.27 -11.29 -3.26
CA GLU A 155 26.78 -12.61 -2.82
C GLU A 155 27.93 -13.58 -2.53
N LEU A 156 28.96 -13.61 -3.38
CA LEU A 156 30.16 -14.41 -3.14
C LEU A 156 30.86 -14.02 -1.83
N TRP A 157 30.84 -12.73 -1.51
CA TRP A 157 31.39 -12.21 -0.25
C TRP A 157 30.55 -12.64 0.96
N ARG A 158 29.22 -12.64 0.83
CA ARG A 158 28.30 -13.11 1.86
C ARG A 158 28.55 -14.58 2.21
N ASP A 159 28.70 -15.44 1.21
CA ASP A 159 29.00 -16.86 1.41
C ASP A 159 30.37 -17.08 2.04
N LEU A 160 31.39 -16.32 1.61
CA LEU A 160 32.75 -16.45 2.12
C LEU A 160 32.88 -15.96 3.56
N ALA A 161 32.19 -14.87 3.92
CA ALA A 161 32.29 -14.25 5.24
C ALA A 161 31.46 -14.95 6.32
N LYS A 162 30.53 -15.87 5.97
CA LYS A 162 29.54 -16.45 6.90
C LYS A 162 28.84 -15.41 7.78
N MET A 163 28.75 -14.18 7.30
CA MET A 163 28.20 -13.02 7.99
C MET A 163 26.89 -12.65 7.31
N SER A 164 25.89 -12.26 8.10
CA SER A 164 24.64 -11.69 7.58
C SER A 164 24.90 -10.25 7.11
N CYS A 165 25.69 -10.07 6.06
CA CYS A 165 25.89 -8.76 5.47
C CYS A 165 24.57 -8.35 4.78
N GLN A 166 23.85 -7.39 5.39
CA GLN A 166 22.55 -6.90 4.93
C GLN A 166 22.66 -5.90 3.76
N VAL A 167 23.65 -6.06 2.87
CA VAL A 167 23.86 -5.14 1.73
C VAL A 167 22.80 -5.33 0.63
N PHE A 168 22.25 -6.54 0.48
CA PHE A 168 21.05 -6.77 -0.33
C PHE A 168 20.06 -7.64 0.45
N ILE A 169 18.82 -7.19 0.61
CA ILE A 169 17.80 -7.88 1.42
C ILE A 169 17.40 -9.24 0.82
N ILE A 170 17.45 -9.36 -0.52
CA ILE A 170 17.14 -10.60 -1.24
C ILE A 170 18.45 -11.23 -1.68
N GLN A 171 18.64 -12.51 -1.32
CA GLN A 171 19.76 -13.31 -1.79
C GLN A 171 19.73 -13.43 -3.32
N TYR A 172 20.87 -13.22 -3.95
CA TYR A 172 21.01 -13.41 -5.39
C TYR A 172 20.99 -14.92 -5.70
N THR A 173 19.85 -15.41 -6.17
CA THR A 173 19.67 -16.86 -6.39
C THR A 173 20.24 -17.32 -7.72
N PHE A 174 20.58 -18.61 -7.81
CA PHE A 174 21.03 -19.24 -9.05
C PHE A 174 20.06 -19.01 -10.24
N TRP A 175 18.75 -19.03 -9.99
CA TRP A 175 17.74 -18.77 -11.01
C TRP A 175 17.76 -17.32 -11.51
N GLN A 176 17.98 -16.34 -10.63
CA GLN A 176 18.13 -14.95 -11.03
C GLN A 176 19.37 -14.78 -11.92
N PHE A 177 20.48 -15.43 -11.57
CA PHE A 177 21.67 -15.44 -12.39
C PHE A 177 21.43 -16.01 -13.80
N ILE A 178 20.71 -17.12 -13.93
CA ILE A 178 20.35 -17.67 -15.25
C ILE A 178 19.53 -16.68 -16.07
N LEU A 179 18.50 -16.08 -15.47
CA LEU A 179 17.65 -15.10 -16.16
C LEU A 179 18.45 -13.88 -16.63
N ASP A 180 19.42 -13.44 -15.81
CA ASP A 180 20.30 -12.33 -16.14
C ASP A 180 21.26 -12.69 -17.27
N LEU A 181 21.80 -13.92 -17.27
CA LEU A 181 22.66 -14.41 -18.33
C LEU A 181 21.93 -14.44 -19.68
N ILE A 182 20.69 -14.94 -19.69
CA ILE A 182 19.85 -14.94 -20.89
C ILE A 182 19.55 -13.50 -21.36
N ALA A 183 19.27 -12.61 -20.41
CA ALA A 183 19.01 -11.21 -20.73
C ALA A 183 20.25 -10.42 -21.16
N MET A 184 21.46 -10.84 -20.77
CA MET A 184 22.75 -10.26 -21.18
C MET A 184 23.26 -10.80 -22.50
N PHE A 185 22.74 -11.93 -22.97
CA PHE A 185 23.28 -12.59 -24.15
C PHE A 185 23.16 -11.67 -25.40
N PRO A 186 24.27 -11.39 -26.11
CA PRO A 186 24.30 -10.46 -27.23
C PRO A 186 23.72 -11.12 -28.48
N MET A 187 22.40 -11.27 -28.54
CA MET A 187 21.73 -11.99 -29.63
C MET A 187 21.86 -11.28 -30.99
N THR A 188 22.09 -9.96 -31.01
CA THR A 188 22.19 -9.16 -32.24
C THR A 188 23.37 -9.56 -33.14
N PRO A 189 24.63 -9.48 -32.67
CA PRO A 189 25.78 -9.87 -33.50
C PRO A 189 25.73 -11.37 -33.85
N VAL A 190 25.23 -12.22 -32.96
CA VAL A 190 25.05 -13.65 -33.21
C VAL A 190 24.11 -13.88 -34.39
N TYR A 191 22.96 -13.19 -34.44
CA TYR A 191 22.03 -13.33 -35.56
C TYR A 191 22.63 -12.81 -36.88
N ILE A 192 23.28 -11.65 -36.85
CA ILE A 192 23.93 -11.09 -38.05
C ILE A 192 25.00 -12.05 -38.59
N ALA A 193 25.75 -12.72 -37.71
CA ALA A 193 26.74 -13.71 -38.08
C ALA A 193 26.14 -14.98 -38.71
N ILE A 194 24.94 -15.40 -38.28
CA ILE A 194 24.26 -16.61 -38.78
C ILE A 194 23.53 -16.36 -40.10
N VAL A 195 22.82 -15.23 -40.21
CA VAL A 195 21.88 -14.95 -41.31
C VAL A 195 22.51 -14.15 -42.45
N GLY A 196 23.60 -13.42 -42.17
CA GLY A 196 24.21 -12.50 -43.14
C GLY A 196 23.38 -11.22 -43.36
N THR A 197 23.99 -10.23 -44.02
CA THR A 197 23.43 -8.88 -44.19
C THR A 197 22.51 -8.71 -45.41
N ASN A 198 22.31 -9.75 -46.22
CA ASN A 198 21.81 -9.62 -47.59
C ASN A 198 20.27 -9.59 -47.72
N SER A 199 19.52 -9.87 -46.64
CA SER A 199 18.06 -9.94 -46.68
C SER A 199 17.42 -8.82 -45.87
N PHE A 200 17.04 -7.73 -46.54
CA PHE A 200 16.33 -6.57 -45.95
C PHE A 200 15.08 -6.97 -45.15
N GLN A 201 14.39 -8.05 -45.56
CA GLN A 201 13.22 -8.59 -44.85
C GLN A 201 13.57 -9.31 -43.54
N LEU A 202 14.70 -10.03 -43.45
CA LEU A 202 15.14 -10.66 -42.21
C LEU A 202 15.73 -9.63 -41.22
N LEU A 203 16.36 -8.57 -41.72
CA LEU A 203 16.78 -7.43 -40.89
C LEU A 203 15.60 -6.78 -40.16
N ASN A 204 14.40 -6.81 -40.75
CA ASN A 204 13.20 -6.30 -40.10
C ASN A 204 12.73 -7.16 -38.91
N TYR A 205 13.14 -8.43 -38.77
CA TYR A 205 12.75 -9.27 -37.62
C TYR A 205 13.83 -9.37 -36.53
N LEU A 206 14.99 -8.75 -36.74
CA LEU A 206 16.10 -8.67 -35.77
C LEU A 206 15.69 -8.11 -34.41
N PHE A 207 14.65 -7.26 -34.37
CA PHE A 207 14.22 -6.64 -33.14
C PHE A 207 13.55 -7.62 -32.17
N LEU A 208 12.84 -8.66 -32.67
CA LEU A 208 12.15 -9.64 -31.82
C LEU A 208 13.14 -10.44 -30.97
N ILE A 209 14.31 -10.68 -31.53
CA ILE A 209 15.41 -11.37 -30.87
C ILE A 209 15.97 -10.56 -29.69
N ARG A 210 15.81 -9.23 -29.70
CA ARG A 210 16.22 -8.34 -28.60
C ARG A 210 15.22 -8.34 -27.43
N PHE A 211 14.08 -9.02 -27.52
CA PHE A 211 13.11 -9.13 -26.42
C PHE A 211 13.61 -9.99 -25.25
N ASN A 212 14.69 -10.75 -25.40
CA ASN A 212 15.37 -11.40 -24.27
C ASN A 212 15.75 -10.40 -23.16
N ARG A 213 16.01 -9.14 -23.52
CA ARG A 213 16.29 -8.04 -22.59
C ARG A 213 15.13 -7.73 -21.64
N PHE A 214 13.88 -8.02 -22.04
CA PHE A 214 12.68 -7.74 -21.23
C PHE A 214 12.51 -8.69 -20.05
N ILE A 215 13.25 -9.81 -20.02
CA ILE A 215 13.31 -10.70 -18.84
C ILE A 215 13.72 -9.89 -17.59
N ARG A 216 14.51 -8.82 -17.76
CA ARG A 216 14.93 -7.95 -16.66
C ARG A 216 13.77 -7.20 -15.99
N ILE A 217 12.61 -7.02 -16.64
CA ILE A 217 11.43 -6.36 -16.03
C ILE A 217 10.99 -7.07 -14.75
N ILE A 218 11.25 -8.38 -14.62
CA ILE A 218 11.00 -9.15 -13.39
C ILE A 218 11.72 -8.51 -12.19
N ARG A 219 12.90 -7.91 -12.39
CA ARG A 219 13.68 -7.22 -11.34
C ARG A 219 13.03 -5.92 -10.91
N ALA A 220 12.41 -5.17 -11.81
CA ALA A 220 11.71 -3.93 -11.45
C ALA A 220 10.59 -4.20 -10.43
N ARG A 221 9.91 -5.36 -10.53
CA ARG A 221 8.92 -5.79 -9.53
C ARG A 221 9.51 -6.09 -8.15
N GLN A 222 10.77 -6.52 -8.10
CA GLN A 222 11.45 -6.81 -6.83
C GLN A 222 11.80 -5.52 -6.06
N LEU A 223 12.02 -4.39 -6.75
CA LEU A 223 12.23 -3.09 -6.10
C LEU A 223 11.02 -2.72 -5.23
N PHE A 224 9.82 -2.77 -5.80
CA PHE A 224 8.61 -2.40 -5.07
C PHE A 224 8.32 -3.34 -3.89
N ALA A 225 8.66 -4.63 -4.03
CA ALA A 225 8.60 -5.58 -2.92
C ALA A 225 9.59 -5.21 -1.79
N LYS A 226 10.83 -4.80 -2.14
CA LYS A 226 11.84 -4.36 -1.16
C LYS A 226 11.41 -3.08 -0.44
N LEU A 227 10.92 -2.08 -1.17
CA LEU A 227 10.44 -0.81 -0.60
C LEU A 227 9.31 -1.03 0.42
N LYS A 228 8.43 -2.00 0.16
CA LYS A 228 7.35 -2.38 1.08
C LYS A 228 7.86 -3.04 2.36
N ILE A 229 8.84 -3.95 2.26
CA ILE A 229 9.41 -4.65 3.43
C ILE A 229 10.11 -3.68 4.38
N GLU A 230 10.83 -2.68 3.85
CA GLU A 230 11.58 -1.74 4.69
C GLU A 230 10.72 -0.66 5.36
N LYS A 231 9.40 -0.64 5.13
CA LYS A 231 8.45 0.36 5.67
C LYS A 231 8.95 1.82 5.53
N ARG A 232 9.77 2.09 4.50
CA ARG A 232 10.35 3.42 4.23
C ARG A 232 9.57 4.10 3.11
N GLY A 233 8.46 4.71 3.51
CA GLY A 233 7.56 5.42 2.61
C GLY A 233 6.12 5.07 2.95
N ASP A 234 5.20 5.96 2.57
CA ASP A 234 3.78 5.65 2.58
C ASP A 234 3.54 4.47 1.61
N GLU A 235 2.94 3.37 2.10
CA GLU A 235 2.63 2.19 1.30
C GLU A 235 1.77 2.58 0.08
N ARG A 236 0.89 3.58 0.25
CA ARG A 236 0.02 4.11 -0.80
C ARG A 236 0.84 4.69 -1.95
N LEU A 237 1.84 5.51 -1.63
CA LEU A 237 2.70 6.13 -2.63
C LEU A 237 3.50 5.07 -3.40
N ILE A 238 4.01 4.03 -2.72
CA ILE A 238 4.74 2.94 -3.35
C ILE A 238 3.85 2.17 -4.33
N ASN A 239 2.60 1.90 -3.94
CA ASN A 239 1.64 1.22 -4.81
C ASN A 239 1.22 2.08 -6.01
N ILE A 240 0.97 3.38 -5.82
CA ILE A 240 0.70 4.30 -6.93
C ILE A 240 1.87 4.31 -7.93
N LEU A 241 3.11 4.43 -7.45
CA LEU A 241 4.30 4.42 -8.31
C LEU A 241 4.46 3.09 -9.05
N LYS A 242 4.18 1.96 -8.40
CA LYS A 242 4.20 0.63 -9.03
C LYS A 242 3.16 0.53 -10.14
N TYR A 243 1.93 0.96 -9.90
CA TYR A 243 0.87 0.90 -10.90
C TYR A 243 1.11 1.86 -12.05
N LEU A 244 1.65 3.04 -11.79
CA LEU A 244 2.08 3.98 -12.82
C LEU A 244 3.18 3.37 -13.70
N TYR A 245 4.15 2.68 -13.09
CA TYR A 245 5.22 1.98 -13.81
C TYR A 245 4.65 0.88 -14.73
N ASP A 246 3.77 0.02 -14.21
CA ASP A 246 3.12 -1.04 -14.99
C ASP A 246 2.23 -0.45 -16.11
N TYR A 247 1.52 0.65 -15.85
CA TYR A 247 0.69 1.35 -16.82
C TYR A 247 1.50 1.87 -18.01
N ILE A 248 2.63 2.55 -17.76
CA ILE A 248 3.52 3.06 -18.81
C ILE A 248 4.06 1.93 -19.69
N LEU A 249 4.47 0.81 -19.09
CA LEU A 249 4.99 -0.34 -19.83
C LEU A 249 3.93 -0.95 -20.77
N VAL A 250 2.72 -1.18 -20.24
CA VAL A 250 1.66 -1.87 -20.98
C VAL A 250 1.10 -1.00 -22.10
N THR A 251 0.83 0.28 -21.83
CA THR A 251 0.34 1.22 -22.85
C THR A 251 1.36 1.41 -23.97
N HIS A 252 2.65 1.55 -23.63
CA HIS A 252 3.72 1.62 -24.62
C HIS A 252 3.83 0.36 -25.48
N PHE A 253 3.73 -0.83 -24.85
CA PHE A 253 3.76 -2.10 -25.57
C PHE A 253 2.64 -2.17 -26.62
N PHE A 254 1.41 -1.89 -26.20
CA PHE A 254 0.26 -1.96 -27.09
C PHE A 254 0.30 -0.87 -28.18
N ALA A 255 0.81 0.33 -27.89
CA ALA A 255 1.03 1.37 -28.90
C ALA A 255 2.01 0.92 -29.99
N CYS A 256 3.10 0.27 -29.57
CA CYS A 256 4.07 -0.31 -30.48
C CYS A 256 3.46 -1.45 -31.32
N CYS A 257 2.69 -2.35 -30.71
CA CYS A 257 2.00 -3.44 -31.42
C CYS A 257 0.96 -2.93 -32.42
N ALA A 258 0.18 -1.92 -32.03
CA ALA A 258 -0.81 -1.28 -32.90
C ALA A 258 -0.15 -0.67 -34.14
N TYR A 259 0.96 0.04 -33.96
CA TYR A 259 1.75 0.54 -35.08
C TYR A 259 2.32 -0.60 -35.92
N ALA A 260 2.87 -1.66 -35.31
CA ALA A 260 3.48 -2.78 -36.02
C ALA A 260 2.51 -3.49 -36.98
N LEU A 261 1.27 -3.71 -36.56
CA LEU A 261 0.22 -4.31 -37.38
C LEU A 261 -0.15 -3.41 -38.57
N ASN A 262 -0.12 -2.10 -38.37
CA ASN A 262 -0.53 -1.11 -39.35
C ASN A 262 0.62 -0.63 -40.27
N LYS A 263 1.87 -0.87 -39.86
CA LYS A 263 3.10 -0.50 -40.57
C LYS A 263 3.18 -1.14 -41.95
N VAL A 264 2.75 -2.40 -42.08
CA VAL A 264 2.77 -3.12 -43.36
C VAL A 264 1.91 -2.39 -44.41
N PHE A 265 0.68 -2.04 -44.03
CA PHE A 265 -0.25 -1.31 -44.89
C PHE A 265 0.26 0.09 -45.23
N TYR A 266 0.83 0.80 -44.26
CA TYR A 266 1.42 2.13 -44.47
C TYR A 266 2.60 2.10 -45.46
N ILE A 267 3.50 1.11 -45.35
CA ILE A 267 4.66 0.99 -46.24
C ILE A 267 4.21 0.60 -47.66
N ASP A 268 3.24 -0.29 -47.80
CA ASP A 268 2.72 -0.67 -49.12
C ASP A 268 1.96 0.47 -49.83
N TRP A 269 1.34 1.38 -49.06
CA TRP A 269 0.84 2.65 -49.59
C TRP A 269 1.97 3.58 -50.05
N MET A 270 2.98 3.82 -49.21
CA MET A 270 4.13 4.67 -49.55
C MET A 270 4.88 4.20 -50.81
N LEU A 271 4.96 2.89 -51.03
CA LEU A 271 5.62 2.29 -52.19
C LEU A 271 4.72 2.22 -53.43
N GLY A 272 3.49 2.76 -53.37
CA GLY A 272 2.52 2.71 -54.46
C GLY A 272 2.04 1.30 -54.81
N ARG A 273 2.37 0.30 -53.99
CA ARG A 273 1.94 -1.10 -54.19
C ARG A 273 0.48 -1.31 -53.84
N ALA A 274 -0.05 -0.51 -52.92
CA ALA A 274 -1.47 -0.48 -52.59
C ALA A 274 -2.34 0.34 -53.57
N SER A 275 -1.77 0.88 -54.66
CA SER A 275 -2.42 1.84 -55.57
C SER A 275 -3.51 1.29 -56.51
N LYS A 276 -4.16 0.16 -56.22
CA LYS A 276 -5.22 -0.39 -57.10
C LYS A 276 -6.59 -0.65 -56.46
N SER A 277 -6.84 -0.17 -55.25
CA SER A 277 -8.19 -0.22 -54.65
C SER A 277 -8.60 1.08 -53.97
N VAL A 278 -8.33 2.21 -54.63
CA VAL A 278 -8.83 3.55 -54.22
C VAL A 278 -10.37 3.58 -54.11
N ASP A 279 -11.05 2.59 -54.68
CA ASP A 279 -12.50 2.47 -54.66
C ASP A 279 -13.04 1.68 -53.44
N ASN A 280 -12.17 1.08 -52.61
CA ASN A 280 -12.58 0.28 -51.46
C ASN A 280 -12.08 0.92 -50.14
N GLU A 281 -12.93 1.74 -49.52
CA GLU A 281 -12.82 2.16 -48.11
C GLU A 281 -12.52 0.98 -47.16
N ALA A 282 -12.90 -0.24 -47.56
CA ALA A 282 -12.67 -1.50 -46.85
C ALA A 282 -11.18 -1.93 -46.68
N THR A 283 -10.22 -1.23 -47.29
CA THR A 283 -8.78 -1.56 -47.18
C THR A 283 -7.93 -0.51 -46.45
N ALA A 284 -8.53 0.61 -46.02
CA ALA A 284 -7.84 1.64 -45.26
C ALA A 284 -7.67 1.22 -43.79
N CYS A 285 -6.46 1.36 -43.24
CA CYS A 285 -6.26 1.26 -41.79
C CYS A 285 -6.39 2.63 -41.10
N TRP A 286 -6.61 2.64 -39.78
CA TRP A 286 -6.86 3.86 -39.02
C TRP A 286 -5.69 4.86 -39.11
N LEU A 287 -4.46 4.36 -39.10
CA LEU A 287 -3.24 5.15 -39.24
C LEU A 287 -3.15 5.79 -40.63
N TYR A 288 -3.50 5.01 -41.67
CA TYR A 288 -3.52 5.48 -43.05
C TYR A 288 -4.58 6.58 -43.24
N LEU A 289 -5.81 6.36 -42.79
CA LEU A 289 -6.90 7.32 -42.93
C LEU A 289 -6.53 8.65 -42.27
N ARG A 290 -5.90 8.61 -41.08
CA ARG A 290 -5.57 9.84 -40.37
C ARG A 290 -4.44 10.62 -41.03
N ILE A 291 -3.40 9.94 -41.51
CA ILE A 291 -2.30 10.59 -42.24
C ILE A 291 -2.80 11.12 -43.58
N TYR A 292 -3.65 10.37 -44.30
CA TYR A 292 -4.25 10.78 -45.56
C TYR A 292 -5.09 12.05 -45.40
N ASN A 293 -5.98 12.09 -44.41
CA ASN A 293 -6.80 13.27 -44.13
C ASN A 293 -5.93 14.49 -43.75
N ALA A 294 -4.89 14.30 -42.92
CA ALA A 294 -3.97 15.36 -42.55
C ALA A 294 -3.13 15.90 -43.74
N LEU A 295 -2.74 15.02 -44.67
CA LEU A 295 -2.02 15.39 -45.89
C LEU A 295 -2.90 16.11 -46.92
N PHE A 296 -4.19 15.79 -46.97
CA PHE A 296 -5.14 16.45 -47.88
C PHE A 296 -5.50 17.87 -47.42
N GLU A 297 -5.48 18.11 -46.11
CA GLU A 297 -5.78 19.41 -45.50
C GLU A 297 -4.59 20.39 -45.60
N HIS A 298 -3.36 19.87 -45.62
CA HIS A 298 -2.13 20.66 -45.78
C HIS A 298 -1.42 20.30 -47.09
N VAL A 299 -1.69 21.09 -48.15
CA VAL A 299 -1.10 20.93 -49.49
C VAL A 299 0.43 21.00 -49.41
N GLY A 300 1.07 19.84 -49.59
CA GLY A 300 2.51 19.67 -49.79
C GLY A 300 3.27 19.29 -48.52
N VAL A 301 3.40 17.99 -48.21
CA VAL A 301 4.19 17.56 -47.05
C VAL A 301 4.96 16.26 -47.29
N THR A 302 6.20 16.31 -46.82
CA THR A 302 7.13 15.22 -46.53
C THR A 302 6.50 14.11 -45.68
N PRO A 303 7.05 12.88 -45.69
CA PRO A 303 6.57 11.81 -44.80
C PRO A 303 6.64 12.26 -43.33
N PRO A 304 5.60 11.98 -42.50
CA PRO A 304 5.58 12.38 -41.10
C PRO A 304 6.75 11.78 -40.33
N GLU A 305 7.37 12.58 -39.45
CA GLU A 305 8.50 12.12 -38.64
C GLU A 305 8.08 10.93 -37.74
N PRO A 306 9.02 9.99 -37.43
CA PRO A 306 8.71 8.82 -36.61
C PRO A 306 8.12 9.14 -35.24
N ILE A 307 8.47 10.30 -34.67
CA ILE A 307 7.94 10.76 -33.38
C ILE A 307 6.43 11.08 -33.46
N HIS A 308 5.96 11.65 -34.56
CA HIS A 308 4.53 11.93 -34.75
C HIS A 308 3.72 10.65 -34.85
N LEU A 309 4.22 9.64 -35.55
CA LEU A 309 3.59 8.32 -35.65
C LEU A 309 3.52 7.62 -34.28
N TYR A 310 4.57 7.79 -33.47
CA TYR A 310 4.59 7.26 -32.11
C TYR A 310 3.56 7.93 -31.20
N LEU A 311 3.51 9.28 -31.20
CA LEU A 311 2.55 10.03 -30.41
C LEU A 311 1.11 9.69 -30.80
N LEU A 312 0.82 9.56 -32.09
CA LEU A 312 -0.49 9.17 -32.58
C LEU A 312 -0.89 7.75 -32.15
N SER A 313 0.06 6.80 -32.19
CA SER A 313 -0.19 5.42 -31.74
C SER A 313 -0.38 5.32 -30.23
N MET A 314 0.35 6.15 -29.48
CA MET A 314 0.17 6.30 -28.04
C MET A 314 -1.18 6.89 -27.70
N ASP A 315 -1.58 7.97 -28.38
CA ASP A 315 -2.87 8.62 -28.19
C ASP A 315 -4.04 7.64 -28.39
N PHE A 316 -4.01 6.89 -29.50
CA PHE A 316 -5.00 5.84 -29.78
C PHE A 316 -5.10 4.81 -28.64
N ILE A 317 -3.96 4.24 -28.23
CA ILE A 317 -3.95 3.19 -27.21
C ILE A 317 -4.31 3.74 -25.84
N VAL A 318 -3.79 4.90 -25.45
CA VAL A 318 -4.12 5.53 -24.16
C VAL A 318 -5.62 5.84 -24.11
N ALA A 319 -6.21 6.42 -25.15
CA ALA A 319 -7.64 6.75 -25.20
C ALA A 319 -8.54 5.52 -25.06
N ILE A 320 -8.16 4.40 -25.68
CA ILE A 320 -8.88 3.12 -25.55
C ILE A 320 -8.66 2.50 -24.17
N PHE A 321 -7.42 2.54 -23.67
CA PHE A 321 -7.04 1.95 -22.40
C PHE A 321 -7.71 2.67 -21.23
N THR A 322 -7.82 4.00 -21.28
CA THR A 322 -8.52 4.85 -20.29
C THR A 322 -10.02 4.91 -20.48
N THR A 323 -10.58 4.16 -21.44
CA THR A 323 -12.02 4.13 -21.77
C THR A 323 -12.62 5.49 -22.19
N VAL A 324 -11.78 6.46 -22.55
CA VAL A 324 -12.22 7.79 -22.99
C VAL A 324 -12.78 7.71 -24.42
N GLY A 325 -12.03 7.05 -25.32
CA GLY A 325 -12.49 6.72 -26.67
C GLY A 325 -13.08 7.90 -27.46
N TYR A 326 -12.29 8.95 -27.74
CA TYR A 326 -12.73 10.15 -28.46
C TYR A 326 -13.40 9.89 -29.81
N GLY A 327 -13.12 8.73 -30.44
CA GLY A 327 -13.73 8.32 -31.70
C GLY A 327 -13.12 8.97 -32.94
N ASP A 328 -12.04 9.73 -32.78
CA ASP A 328 -11.28 10.36 -33.86
C ASP A 328 -10.32 9.36 -34.56
N LEU A 329 -9.92 8.32 -33.83
CA LEU A 329 -9.20 7.15 -34.32
C LEU A 329 -10.02 5.90 -33.99
N TYR A 330 -10.36 5.12 -35.01
CA TYR A 330 -11.18 3.92 -34.85
C TYR A 330 -10.72 2.80 -35.80
N PRO A 331 -10.80 1.53 -35.38
CA PRO A 331 -10.38 0.42 -36.20
C PRO A 331 -11.30 0.27 -37.42
N LEU A 332 -10.70 0.18 -38.61
CA LEU A 332 -11.41 -0.02 -39.88
C LEU A 332 -11.31 -1.47 -40.38
N TYR A 333 -10.21 -2.15 -40.04
CA TYR A 333 -9.91 -3.48 -40.52
C TYR A 333 -10.12 -4.55 -39.43
N TYR A 334 -10.47 -5.77 -39.83
CA TYR A 334 -10.80 -6.86 -38.88
C TYR A 334 -9.69 -7.12 -37.85
N SER A 335 -8.41 -7.09 -38.24
CA SER A 335 -7.30 -7.29 -37.28
C SER A 335 -7.18 -6.16 -36.28
N ASP A 336 -7.44 -4.92 -36.69
CA ASP A 336 -7.41 -3.75 -35.81
C ASP A 336 -8.57 -3.82 -34.82
N THR A 337 -9.75 -4.26 -35.25
CA THR A 337 -10.92 -4.43 -34.39
C THR A 337 -10.66 -5.49 -33.33
N ILE A 338 -10.11 -6.64 -33.70
CA ILE A 338 -9.77 -7.72 -32.76
C ILE A 338 -8.74 -7.24 -31.73
N MET A 339 -7.68 -6.56 -32.18
CA MET A 339 -6.67 -5.99 -31.28
C MET A 339 -7.29 -4.95 -30.34
N THR A 340 -8.13 -4.04 -30.86
CA THR A 340 -8.77 -2.99 -30.07
C THR A 340 -9.65 -3.57 -28.97
N VAL A 341 -10.47 -4.58 -29.30
CA VAL A 341 -11.28 -5.31 -28.30
C VAL A 341 -10.39 -5.96 -27.23
N PHE A 342 -9.28 -6.59 -27.64
CA PHE A 342 -8.35 -7.20 -26.71
C PHE A 342 -7.69 -6.17 -25.76
N VAL A 343 -7.26 -5.02 -26.29
CA VAL A 343 -6.68 -3.92 -25.51
C VAL A 343 -7.72 -3.31 -24.57
N MET A 344 -8.98 -3.14 -24.99
CA MET A 344 -10.07 -2.66 -24.13
C MET A 344 -10.30 -3.59 -22.94
N VAL A 345 -10.32 -4.91 -23.16
CA VAL A 345 -10.51 -5.90 -22.08
C VAL A 345 -9.34 -5.85 -21.10
N ILE A 346 -8.10 -5.83 -21.58
CA ILE A 346 -6.93 -5.76 -20.71
C ILE A 346 -6.85 -4.42 -19.97
N GLY A 347 -7.11 -3.32 -20.67
CA GLY A 347 -7.10 -1.97 -20.11
C GLY A 347 -8.12 -1.81 -18.99
N SER A 348 -9.35 -2.28 -19.21
CA SER A 348 -10.40 -2.24 -18.18
C SER A 348 -10.04 -3.06 -16.95
N ILE A 349 -9.48 -4.27 -17.10
CA ILE A 349 -9.04 -5.10 -15.97
C ILE A 349 -7.93 -4.39 -15.17
N ILE A 350 -6.95 -3.79 -15.85
CA ILE A 350 -5.84 -3.10 -15.19
C ILE A 350 -6.32 -1.85 -14.47
N ILE A 351 -7.09 -0.98 -15.12
CA ILE A 351 -7.60 0.25 -14.49
C ILE A 351 -8.52 -0.08 -13.31
N GLN A 352 -9.48 -0.99 -13.48
CA GLN A 352 -10.37 -1.37 -12.38
C GLN A 352 -9.62 -2.05 -11.24
N GLY A 353 -8.66 -2.93 -11.56
CA GLY A 353 -7.84 -3.61 -10.55
C GLY A 353 -6.97 -2.63 -9.74
N THR A 354 -6.37 -1.64 -10.41
CA THR A 354 -5.54 -0.61 -9.73
C THR A 354 -6.38 0.32 -8.87
N LEU A 355 -7.54 0.78 -9.37
CA LEU A 355 -8.47 1.60 -8.59
C LEU A 355 -9.00 0.85 -7.37
N ASN A 356 -9.42 -0.41 -7.52
CA ASN A 356 -9.91 -1.22 -6.41
C ASN A 356 -8.84 -1.42 -5.33
N ASN A 357 -7.59 -1.68 -5.73
CA ASN A 357 -6.50 -1.84 -4.77
C ASN A 357 -6.21 -0.52 -4.02
N LEU A 358 -6.21 0.62 -4.72
CA LEU A 358 -6.00 1.92 -4.10
C LEU A 358 -7.11 2.27 -3.10
N VAL A 359 -8.37 2.03 -3.48
CA VAL A 359 -9.54 2.23 -2.61
C VAL A 359 -9.44 1.32 -1.38
N THR A 360 -9.20 0.02 -1.60
CA THR A 360 -9.15 -0.97 -0.52
C THR A 360 -8.06 -0.64 0.50
N GLU A 361 -6.85 -0.31 0.06
CA GLU A 361 -5.76 0.05 0.98
C GLU A 361 -6.05 1.34 1.76
N SER A 362 -6.64 2.35 1.11
CA SER A 362 -6.98 3.62 1.78
C SER A 362 -8.01 3.44 2.90
N HIS A 363 -8.97 2.54 2.72
CA HIS A 363 -9.99 2.23 3.73
C HIS A 363 -9.47 1.29 4.82
N LEU A 364 -8.68 0.28 4.45
CA LEU A 364 -8.19 -0.71 5.42
C LEU A 364 -7.23 -0.08 6.45
N GLU A 365 -6.34 0.81 6.04
CA GLU A 365 -5.32 1.34 6.93
C GLU A 365 -5.86 2.27 8.02
N HIS A 366 -6.94 3.02 7.73
CA HIS A 366 -7.54 3.93 8.71
C HIS A 366 -8.71 3.33 9.49
N ASP A 367 -9.42 2.36 8.92
CA ASP A 367 -10.70 1.94 9.48
C ASP A 367 -10.74 0.50 10.00
N ILE A 368 -9.72 -0.36 9.90
CA ILE A 368 -9.83 -1.75 10.40
C ILE A 368 -10.20 -1.80 11.90
N ALA A 369 -9.48 -1.06 12.76
CA ALA A 369 -9.78 -1.05 14.19
C ALA A 369 -11.17 -0.45 14.48
N ARG A 370 -11.55 0.57 13.70
CA ARG A 370 -12.86 1.22 13.80
C ARG A 370 -13.99 0.29 13.35
N PHE A 371 -13.79 -0.44 12.27
CA PHE A 371 -14.72 -1.41 11.72
C PHE A 371 -14.89 -2.57 12.69
N ASP A 372 -13.82 -3.13 13.25
CA ASP A 372 -13.91 -4.18 14.26
C ASP A 372 -14.73 -3.72 15.47
N LEU A 373 -14.43 -2.53 15.99
CA LEU A 373 -15.21 -1.93 17.08
C LEU A 373 -16.69 -1.74 16.70
N PHE A 374 -16.95 -1.21 15.51
CA PHE A 374 -18.30 -0.98 14.99
C PHE A 374 -19.09 -2.28 14.82
N PHE A 375 -18.48 -3.32 14.26
CA PHE A 375 -19.12 -4.63 14.10
C PHE A 375 -19.42 -5.29 15.45
N ARG A 376 -18.51 -5.17 16.43
CA ARG A 376 -18.75 -5.63 17.81
C ARG A 376 -19.92 -4.90 18.45
N LEU A 377 -19.92 -3.56 18.40
CA LEU A 377 -21.02 -2.74 18.93
C LEU A 377 -22.36 -3.10 18.26
N ARG A 378 -22.36 -3.23 16.93
CA ARG A 378 -23.57 -3.62 16.17
C ARG A 378 -24.07 -5.00 16.58
N GLY A 379 -23.16 -5.97 16.80
CA GLY A 379 -23.49 -7.30 17.29
C GLY A 379 -24.16 -7.27 18.66
N ILE A 380 -23.61 -6.50 19.61
CA ILE A 380 -24.17 -6.34 20.96
C ILE A 380 -25.53 -5.65 20.91
N CYS A 381 -25.66 -4.55 20.16
CA CYS A 381 -26.94 -3.86 19.98
C CYS A 381 -28.01 -4.77 19.37
N LYS A 382 -27.64 -5.61 18.39
CA LYS A 382 -28.55 -6.61 17.81
C LYS A 382 -29.01 -7.63 18.85
N TYR A 383 -28.09 -8.12 19.70
CA TYR A 383 -28.44 -9.02 20.79
C TYR A 383 -29.35 -8.35 21.83
N MET A 384 -29.06 -7.11 22.22
CA MET A 384 -29.90 -6.33 23.14
C MET A 384 -31.32 -6.13 22.63
N ARG A 385 -31.47 -5.85 21.33
CA ARG A 385 -32.79 -5.79 20.67
C ARG A 385 -33.49 -7.15 20.71
N SER A 386 -32.78 -8.26 20.51
CA SER A 386 -33.38 -9.60 20.52
C SER A 386 -33.96 -10.01 21.88
N ILE A 387 -33.43 -9.46 22.97
CA ILE A 387 -33.93 -9.69 24.33
C ILE A 387 -34.87 -8.59 24.83
N ASN A 388 -35.24 -7.62 23.97
CA ASN A 388 -36.02 -6.43 24.34
C ASN A 388 -35.44 -5.68 25.56
N ALA A 389 -34.12 -5.50 25.59
CA ALA A 389 -33.48 -4.74 26.64
C ALA A 389 -33.94 -3.27 26.62
N PRO A 390 -34.14 -2.63 27.79
CA PRO A 390 -34.48 -1.20 27.85
C PRO A 390 -33.43 -0.34 27.11
N PRO A 391 -33.86 0.77 26.45
CA PRO A 391 -32.97 1.60 25.64
C PRO A 391 -31.80 2.18 26.45
N ILE A 392 -32.02 2.44 27.74
CA ILE A 392 -31.01 2.93 28.69
C ILE A 392 -29.72 2.08 28.68
N TYR A 393 -29.84 0.75 28.60
CA TYR A 393 -28.67 -0.12 28.56
C TYR A 393 -27.95 -0.05 27.20
N THR A 394 -28.71 0.08 26.12
CA THR A 394 -28.14 0.20 24.77
C THR A 394 -27.38 1.52 24.61
N ASP A 395 -27.92 2.62 25.15
CA ASP A 395 -27.26 3.92 25.13
C ASP A 395 -25.99 3.93 25.99
N ARG A 396 -26.02 3.31 27.18
CA ARG A 396 -24.82 3.14 28.01
C ARG A 396 -23.74 2.30 27.33
N ILE A 397 -24.12 1.26 26.59
CA ILE A 397 -23.17 0.46 25.81
C ILE A 397 -22.57 1.31 24.70
N ARG A 398 -23.39 2.09 23.97
CA ARG A 398 -22.90 3.00 22.93
C ARG A 398 -21.93 4.03 23.50
N GLU A 399 -22.24 4.60 24.66
CA GLU A 399 -21.37 5.54 25.37
C GLU A 399 -20.05 4.88 25.77
N TYR A 400 -20.08 3.67 26.33
CA TYR A 400 -18.88 2.90 26.65
C TYR A 400 -17.99 2.65 25.44
N TYR A 401 -18.54 2.17 24.33
CA TYR A 401 -17.77 1.93 23.11
C TYR A 401 -17.24 3.22 22.48
N THR A 402 -17.96 4.34 22.62
CA THR A 402 -17.50 5.67 22.19
C THR A 402 -16.33 6.15 23.05
N ALA A 403 -16.42 5.99 24.37
CA ALA A 403 -15.32 6.29 25.29
C ALA A 403 -14.11 5.40 25.00
N LEU A 404 -14.32 4.11 24.75
CA LEU A 404 -13.27 3.16 24.40
C LEU A 404 -12.52 3.55 23.12
N TRP A 405 -13.24 4.03 22.10
CA TRP A 405 -12.60 4.57 20.89
C TRP A 405 -11.76 5.82 21.21
N ASN A 406 -12.31 6.76 21.98
CA ASN A 406 -11.65 8.03 22.27
C ASN A 406 -10.41 7.89 23.16
N TYR A 407 -10.42 6.97 24.12
CA TYR A 407 -9.34 6.80 25.10
C TYR A 407 -8.37 5.66 24.76
N ARG A 408 -8.78 4.64 23.98
CA ARG A 408 -7.95 3.46 23.65
C ARG A 408 -7.92 3.08 22.18
N GLU A 409 -8.43 3.93 21.28
CA GLU A 409 -8.50 3.64 19.84
C GLU A 409 -9.20 2.30 19.53
N GLY A 410 -10.16 1.90 20.39
CA GLY A 410 -10.94 0.67 20.22
C GLY A 410 -10.28 -0.62 20.75
N ILE A 411 -9.10 -0.53 21.38
CA ILE A 411 -8.40 -1.69 21.93
C ILE A 411 -8.99 -2.05 23.31
N LEU A 412 -9.69 -3.19 23.37
CA LEU A 412 -10.24 -3.76 24.62
C LEU A 412 -9.13 -4.35 25.48
N GLU A 413 -8.38 -5.29 24.92
CA GLU A 413 -7.29 -5.99 25.58
C GLU A 413 -6.04 -5.92 24.71
N VAL A 414 -4.90 -5.58 25.33
CA VAL A 414 -3.61 -5.60 24.65
C VAL A 414 -3.12 -7.04 24.62
N ASN A 415 -3.26 -7.72 23.48
CA ASN A 415 -2.69 -9.06 23.32
C ASN A 415 -1.17 -8.95 23.12
N LEU A 416 -0.42 -9.14 24.20
CA LEU A 416 1.04 -9.12 24.20
C LEU A 416 1.66 -10.45 23.77
N GLY A 417 0.84 -11.49 23.53
CA GLY A 417 1.29 -12.87 23.29
C GLY A 417 2.22 -13.04 22.07
N ASP A 418 2.13 -12.14 21.10
CA ASP A 418 2.96 -12.16 19.89
C ASP A 418 4.37 -11.59 20.11
N ILE A 419 4.63 -10.99 21.27
CA ILE A 419 5.91 -10.37 21.64
C ILE A 419 6.72 -11.35 22.50
N PRO A 420 8.06 -11.42 22.41
CA PRO A 420 8.88 -12.24 23.30
C PRO A 420 8.68 -11.89 24.78
N ILE A 421 8.63 -12.92 25.64
CA ILE A 421 8.26 -12.79 27.05
C ILE A 421 9.12 -11.79 27.85
N THR A 422 10.41 -11.66 27.51
CA THR A 422 11.33 -10.71 28.14
C THR A 422 10.95 -9.26 27.82
N MET A 423 10.55 -9.00 26.58
CA MET A 423 10.13 -7.67 26.14
C MET A 423 8.74 -7.31 26.66
N GLN A 424 7.86 -8.30 26.82
CA GLN A 424 6.58 -8.10 27.52
C GLN A 424 6.81 -7.65 28.97
N GLN A 425 7.76 -8.26 29.68
CA GLN A 425 8.07 -7.93 31.07
C GLN A 425 8.59 -6.50 31.23
N GLU A 426 9.55 -6.12 30.39
CA GLU A 426 10.09 -4.75 30.38
C GLU A 426 8.98 -3.73 30.07
N LEU A 427 8.17 -3.97 29.03
CA LEU A 427 7.08 -3.07 28.65
C LEU A 427 6.02 -2.92 29.77
N MET A 428 5.60 -4.02 30.40
CA MET A 428 4.60 -3.97 31.47
C MET A 428 5.13 -3.27 32.72
N TYR A 429 6.41 -3.46 33.04
CA TYR A 429 7.06 -2.73 34.13
C TYR A 429 7.07 -1.23 33.86
N ASP A 430 7.44 -0.81 32.65
CA ASP A 430 7.47 0.61 32.26
C ASP A 430 6.07 1.25 32.31
N ILE A 431 5.04 0.54 31.83
CA ILE A 431 3.65 1.03 31.89
C ILE A 431 3.17 1.17 33.34
N CYS A 432 3.57 0.25 34.23
CA CYS A 432 3.18 0.27 35.64
C CYS A 432 4.11 1.14 36.51
N GLU A 433 5.20 1.68 35.98
CA GLU A 433 6.26 2.36 36.73
C GLU A 433 5.67 3.44 37.65
N GLU A 434 4.83 4.31 37.09
CA GLU A 434 4.21 5.42 37.84
C GLU A 434 3.32 4.93 39.00
N MET A 435 2.55 3.87 38.78
CA MET A 435 1.69 3.28 39.79
C MET A 435 2.49 2.66 40.95
N LEU A 436 3.54 1.92 40.61
CA LEU A 436 4.40 1.23 41.57
C LEU A 436 5.20 2.22 42.43
N PHE A 437 5.71 3.32 41.85
CA PHE A 437 6.49 4.31 42.61
C PHE A 437 5.66 5.30 43.43
N LYS A 438 4.47 5.69 42.93
CA LYS A 438 3.59 6.64 43.64
C LYS A 438 2.84 5.99 44.79
N SER A 439 2.53 4.70 44.67
CA SER A 439 1.87 3.97 45.73
C SER A 439 2.79 3.78 46.94
N PRO A 440 2.37 4.18 48.15
CA PRO A 440 3.13 3.88 49.36
C PRO A 440 3.19 2.38 49.67
N MET A 441 2.28 1.57 49.10
CA MET A 441 2.21 0.12 49.35
C MET A 441 3.35 -0.65 48.70
N PHE A 442 3.93 -0.14 47.61
CA PHE A 442 4.89 -0.88 46.78
C PHE A 442 6.33 -0.35 46.86
N ARG A 443 6.58 0.72 47.63
CA ARG A 443 7.86 1.44 47.65
C ARG A 443 9.06 0.62 48.16
N ASP A 444 8.83 -0.27 49.12
CA ASP A 444 9.91 -1.01 49.81
C ASP A 444 10.01 -2.48 49.37
N LEU A 445 9.38 -2.84 48.25
CA LEU A 445 9.34 -4.22 47.75
C LEU A 445 10.47 -4.50 46.77
N ASP A 446 10.89 -5.77 46.71
CA ASP A 446 11.93 -6.23 45.80
C ASP A 446 11.53 -6.06 44.33
N GLN A 447 12.49 -5.75 43.46
CA GLN A 447 12.25 -5.53 42.03
C GLN A 447 11.66 -6.76 41.35
N ALA A 448 12.07 -7.97 41.75
CA ALA A 448 11.51 -9.21 41.23
C ALA A 448 10.01 -9.34 41.54
N PHE A 449 9.57 -8.84 42.70
CA PHE A 449 8.16 -8.83 43.08
C PHE A 449 7.35 -7.79 42.31
N LEU A 450 7.92 -6.59 42.10
CA LEU A 450 7.31 -5.55 41.26
C LEU A 450 7.11 -6.01 39.81
N LEU A 451 8.09 -6.74 39.26
CA LEU A 451 8.00 -7.38 37.94
C LEU A 451 6.94 -8.49 37.88
N ALA A 452 6.68 -9.19 38.99
CA ALA A 452 5.61 -10.18 39.06
C ALA A 452 4.24 -9.50 39.10
N ILE A 453 4.10 -8.40 39.85
CA ILE A 453 2.86 -7.61 39.92
C ILE A 453 2.52 -7.00 38.56
N SER A 454 3.48 -6.39 37.87
CA SER A 454 3.23 -5.72 36.59
C SER A 454 2.65 -6.65 35.52
N ARG A 455 2.84 -7.96 35.64
CA ARG A 455 2.25 -8.98 34.74
C ARG A 455 0.79 -9.28 35.01
N ILE A 456 0.32 -9.04 36.24
CA ILE A 456 -1.06 -9.31 36.67
C ILE A 456 -1.95 -8.08 36.44
N VAL A 457 -1.35 -6.88 36.49
CA VAL A 457 -2.06 -5.61 36.31
C VAL A 457 -2.75 -5.58 34.94
N LYS A 458 -4.05 -5.31 34.96
CA LYS A 458 -4.85 -5.01 33.78
C LYS A 458 -5.28 -3.56 33.85
N ILE A 459 -5.33 -2.92 32.69
CA ILE A 459 -5.86 -1.57 32.58
C ILE A 459 -7.29 -1.73 32.09
N ASP A 460 -8.26 -1.20 32.82
CA ASP A 460 -9.68 -1.16 32.43
C ASP A 460 -10.18 0.28 32.23
N LEU A 461 -11.29 0.44 31.51
CA LEU A 461 -11.95 1.72 31.27
C LEU A 461 -13.39 1.63 31.80
N TYR A 462 -13.82 2.66 32.52
CA TYR A 462 -15.19 2.78 33.02
C TYR A 462 -15.77 4.13 32.59
N ILE A 463 -17.05 4.15 32.24
CA ILE A 463 -17.78 5.40 31.94
C ILE A 463 -18.36 6.00 33.23
N PRO A 464 -18.73 7.30 33.23
CA PRO A 464 -19.42 7.92 34.35
C PRO A 464 -20.65 7.12 34.80
N ASP A 465 -20.94 7.18 36.10
CA ASP A 465 -22.08 6.51 36.74
C ASP A 465 -22.11 4.96 36.65
N MET A 466 -20.99 4.33 36.24
CA MET A 466 -20.76 2.91 36.50
C MET A 466 -20.37 2.69 37.96
N ILE A 467 -20.99 1.69 38.58
CA ILE A 467 -20.72 1.29 39.97
C ILE A 467 -19.66 0.18 39.95
N LEU A 468 -18.52 0.41 40.60
CA LEU A 468 -17.45 -0.59 40.73
C LEU A 468 -17.78 -1.63 41.80
N TYR A 469 -18.17 -1.16 42.99
CA TYR A 469 -18.55 -2.00 44.12
C TYR A 469 -19.82 -1.49 44.77
N LYS A 470 -20.68 -2.41 45.21
CA LYS A 470 -21.79 -2.13 46.12
C LYS A 470 -21.51 -2.70 47.49
N GLU A 471 -22.09 -2.07 48.51
CA GLU A 471 -22.03 -2.58 49.88
C GLU A 471 -22.62 -3.99 49.95
N GLY A 472 -21.80 -4.96 50.36
CA GLY A 472 -22.14 -6.38 50.39
C GLY A 472 -21.59 -7.21 49.23
N ASP A 473 -20.96 -6.58 48.23
CA ASP A 473 -20.22 -7.29 47.19
C ASP A 473 -18.88 -7.82 47.74
N TYR A 474 -18.41 -8.94 47.19
CA TYR A 474 -17.10 -9.47 47.51
C TYR A 474 -16.02 -8.69 46.76
N ALA A 475 -15.06 -8.12 47.49
CA ALA A 475 -13.90 -7.45 46.92
C ALA A 475 -12.94 -8.46 46.28
N THR A 476 -13.00 -8.62 44.95
CA THR A 476 -12.11 -9.52 44.20
C THR A 476 -10.82 -8.84 43.74
N ASP A 477 -10.88 -7.54 43.48
CA ASP A 477 -9.85 -6.80 42.77
C ASP A 477 -9.54 -5.47 43.47
N MET A 478 -8.32 -4.99 43.29
CA MET A 478 -7.86 -3.69 43.78
C MET A 478 -7.67 -2.75 42.59
N TYR A 479 -8.15 -1.51 42.71
CA TYR A 479 -8.11 -0.54 41.62
C TYR A 479 -7.12 0.58 41.91
N TYR A 480 -6.24 0.85 40.95
CA TYR A 480 -5.41 2.05 40.94
C TYR A 480 -5.98 3.08 39.97
N LEU A 481 -6.28 4.29 40.46
CA LEU A 481 -6.88 5.33 39.62
C LEU A 481 -5.79 6.08 38.84
N ILE A 482 -5.71 5.84 37.53
CA ILE A 482 -4.77 6.54 36.63
C ILE A 482 -5.32 7.91 36.24
N GLN A 483 -6.60 7.99 35.87
CA GLN A 483 -7.25 9.22 35.40
C GLN A 483 -8.75 9.19 35.74
N GLY A 484 -9.32 10.35 36.06
CA GLY A 484 -10.73 10.49 36.44
C GLY A 484 -10.92 10.71 37.94
N GLU A 485 -12.17 10.62 38.39
CA GLU A 485 -12.55 10.76 39.80
C GLU A 485 -13.48 9.62 40.18
N LEU A 486 -13.23 8.96 41.31
CA LEU A 486 -14.16 7.98 41.89
C LEU A 486 -14.90 8.63 43.06
N ARG A 487 -16.22 8.50 43.06
CA ARG A 487 -17.09 9.04 44.11
C ARG A 487 -17.66 7.91 44.95
N VAL A 488 -17.32 7.89 46.23
CA VAL A 488 -17.94 7.01 47.21
C VAL A 488 -19.24 7.67 47.67
N ARG A 489 -20.36 6.97 47.48
CA ARG A 489 -21.70 7.43 47.87
C ARG A 489 -22.20 6.61 49.06
N SER A 490 -22.93 7.26 49.97
CA SER A 490 -23.54 6.56 51.10
C SER A 490 -24.80 5.82 50.66
N LYS A 491 -25.07 4.65 51.25
CA LYS A 491 -26.29 3.86 51.00
C LYS A 491 -27.56 4.60 51.40
N PHE A 492 -27.48 5.47 52.39
CA PHE A 492 -28.65 6.17 52.94
C PHE A 492 -29.00 7.46 52.19
N ASP A 493 -28.04 8.04 51.46
CA ASP A 493 -28.26 9.25 50.68
C ASP A 493 -27.44 9.18 49.36
N PRO A 494 -28.09 8.88 48.22
CA PRO A 494 -27.41 8.67 46.94
C PRO A 494 -26.84 9.96 46.32
N ASP A 495 -27.27 11.13 46.80
CA ASP A 495 -26.73 12.43 46.37
C ASP A 495 -25.57 12.90 47.25
N PHE A 496 -25.42 12.30 48.44
CA PHE A 496 -24.32 12.59 49.35
C PHE A 496 -23.04 11.84 48.94
N CYS A 497 -22.04 12.61 48.49
CA CYS A 497 -20.70 12.09 48.21
C CYS A 497 -19.83 12.14 49.48
N ALA A 498 -19.50 10.96 50.02
CA ALA A 498 -18.72 10.82 51.24
C ALA A 498 -17.21 11.03 51.00
N LEU A 499 -16.70 10.57 49.85
CA LEU A 499 -15.28 10.66 49.50
C LEU A 499 -15.11 10.76 47.98
N ILE A 500 -14.19 11.61 47.54
CA ILE A 500 -13.75 11.68 46.14
C ILE A 500 -12.29 11.23 46.08
N LEU A 501 -12.03 10.10 45.42
CA LEU A 501 -10.67 9.63 45.14
C LEU A 501 -10.19 10.25 43.82
N ARG A 502 -8.97 10.75 43.84
CA ARG A 502 -8.31 11.43 42.71
C ARG A 502 -7.22 10.54 42.12
N PRO A 503 -6.71 10.87 40.91
CA PRO A 503 -5.65 10.10 40.28
C PRO A 503 -4.44 9.91 41.20
N GLY A 504 -3.93 8.69 41.24
CA GLY A 504 -2.84 8.26 42.12
C GLY A 504 -3.29 7.57 43.42
N SER A 505 -4.60 7.58 43.73
CA SER A 505 -5.16 6.84 44.86
C SER A 505 -5.39 5.36 44.51
N ILE A 506 -5.18 4.48 45.49
CA ILE A 506 -5.58 3.07 45.45
C ILE A 506 -6.91 2.93 46.16
N MET A 507 -7.84 2.21 45.53
CA MET A 507 -9.07 1.74 46.13
C MET A 507 -8.93 0.23 46.39
N ASP A 508 -8.90 -0.12 47.67
CA ASP A 508 -9.07 -1.49 48.14
C ASP A 508 -10.40 -1.56 48.91
N PRO A 509 -11.39 -2.34 48.46
CA PRO A 509 -12.69 -2.41 49.13
C PRO A 509 -12.67 -3.26 50.42
N SER A 510 -11.55 -3.91 50.73
CA SER A 510 -11.35 -4.68 51.97
C SER A 510 -10.79 -3.87 53.14
N LEU A 511 -10.33 -2.65 52.88
CA LEU A 511 -9.83 -1.65 53.84
C LEU A 511 -10.90 -0.58 54.11
#